data_AF-A0A968WLU1-F1
#
_entry.id   AF-A0A968WLU1-F1
#
_cell.length_a   1.000
_cell.length_b   1.000
_cell.length_c   1.000
_cell.angle_alpha   90.00
_cell.angle_beta   90.00
_cell.angle_gamma   90.00
#
_symmetry.space_group_name_H-M   'P 1'
#
loop_
_entity.id
_entity.type
_entity.pdbx_description
1 polymer ?
#
loop_
_entity_poly.entity_id
_entity_poly.type
_entity_poly.pdbx_seq_one_letter_code
_entity_poly.pdbx_strand_id
1 'polypeptide(L)'
;MEQLRRIYQGKIITNWSELGGPDLSIRAINRAKSSGTRDMFQRMVLLGQDFAPNSSNFITWPRDETTEPIRALGKDGIYYSTTSQLEEQEIVRIVPIDGAYPNDPAAVQSGKYPMSRNVYLAFPQPTSPAVKAFIDLALSPQGRQTLMQSGFMPMH
;
A
#
# COMPACT_ATOMS: atom_id res chain seq x y z
N MET A 1 -0.87 13.26 -3.04
CA MET A 1 -0.04 12.88 -1.86
C MET A 1 -0.26 13.71 -0.59
N GLU A 2 -0.31 15.05 -0.70
CA GLU A 2 -0.40 15.95 0.46
C GLU A 2 -1.60 15.68 1.39
N GLN A 3 -2.78 15.40 0.81
CA GLN A 3 -3.99 15.08 1.59
C GLN A 3 -3.80 13.83 2.46
N LEU A 4 -3.21 12.76 1.92
CA LEU A 4 -2.92 11.54 2.68
C LEU A 4 -1.99 11.82 3.85
N ARG A 5 -0.92 12.60 3.62
CA ARG A 5 0.01 12.98 4.68
C ARG A 5 -0.69 13.71 5.82
N ARG A 6 -1.55 14.68 5.50
CA ARG A 6 -2.32 15.46 6.48
C ARG A 6 -3.31 14.62 7.27
N ILE A 7 -3.97 13.64 6.64
CA ILE A 7 -4.85 12.68 7.30
C ILE A 7 -4.04 11.82 8.28
N TYR A 8 -2.96 11.19 7.82
CA TYR A 8 -2.22 10.21 8.62
C TYR A 8 -1.25 10.81 9.65
N GLN A 9 -0.95 12.11 9.55
CA GLN A 9 -0.33 12.89 10.64
C GLN A 9 -1.38 13.42 11.63
N GLY A 10 -2.67 13.34 11.32
CA GLY A 10 -3.78 13.67 12.23
C GLY A 10 -3.87 15.15 12.61
N LYS A 11 -3.25 16.05 11.84
CA LYS A 11 -3.07 17.47 12.25
C LYS A 11 -3.90 18.48 11.47
N ILE A 12 -4.50 18.11 10.33
CA ILE A 12 -5.13 19.10 9.44
C ILE A 12 -6.46 18.62 8.86
N ILE A 13 -6.51 17.46 8.20
CA ILE A 13 -7.74 16.97 7.55
C ILE A 13 -8.37 15.92 8.43
N THR A 14 -9.59 16.19 8.91
CA THR A 14 -10.28 15.36 9.89
C THR A 14 -11.71 14.99 9.47
N ASN A 15 -12.25 15.59 8.42
CA ASN A 15 -13.58 15.29 7.89
C ASN A 15 -13.55 15.12 6.37
N TRP A 16 -14.36 14.18 5.86
CA TRP A 16 -14.46 13.90 4.43
C TRP A 16 -14.99 15.08 3.61
N SER A 17 -15.79 15.98 4.21
CA SER A 17 -16.29 17.20 3.56
C SER A 17 -15.18 18.17 3.14
N GLU A 18 -14.05 18.18 3.86
CA GLU A 18 -12.85 18.97 3.49
C GLU A 18 -12.21 18.50 2.18
N LEU A 19 -12.61 17.31 1.70
CA LEU A 19 -12.16 16.67 0.47
C LEU A 19 -13.28 16.57 -0.57
N GLY A 20 -14.40 17.26 -0.36
CA GLY A 20 -15.59 17.19 -1.22
C GLY A 20 -16.42 15.93 -1.02
N GLY A 21 -16.19 15.18 0.06
CA GLY A 21 -16.99 14.03 0.46
C GLY A 21 -18.19 14.40 1.34
N PRO A 22 -18.87 13.41 1.93
CA PRO A 22 -19.94 13.66 2.90
C PRO A 22 -19.41 14.30 4.18
N ASP A 23 -20.27 14.96 4.96
CA ASP A 23 -19.94 15.43 6.31
C ASP A 23 -19.85 14.25 7.28
N LEU A 24 -18.66 13.64 7.32
CA LEU A 24 -18.33 12.49 8.15
C LEU A 24 -16.89 12.64 8.64
N SER A 25 -16.69 12.44 9.95
CA SER A 25 -15.35 12.40 10.53
C SER A 25 -14.52 11.30 9.86
N ILE A 26 -13.25 11.55 9.60
CA ILE A 26 -12.32 10.55 9.05
C ILE A 26 -11.77 9.72 10.19
N ARG A 27 -11.83 8.40 10.05
CA ARG A 27 -11.15 7.45 10.95
C ARG A 27 -10.03 6.73 10.21
N ALA A 28 -8.80 7.17 10.44
CA ALA A 28 -7.64 6.55 9.82
C ALA A 28 -7.23 5.28 10.57
N ILE A 29 -7.12 4.17 9.84
CA ILE A 29 -6.59 2.92 10.36
C ILE A 29 -5.16 2.76 9.83
N ASN A 30 -4.21 2.73 10.74
CA ASN A 30 -2.80 2.47 10.49
C ASN A 30 -2.51 0.97 10.65
N ARG A 31 -1.49 0.46 9.93
CA ARG A 31 -1.07 -0.95 10.08
C ARG A 31 -0.22 -1.16 11.34
N ALA A 32 -0.01 -2.42 11.70
CA ALA A 32 0.89 -2.77 12.79
C ALA A 32 2.31 -2.24 12.59
N LYS A 33 2.99 -1.98 13.71
CA LYS A 33 4.36 -1.46 13.73
C LYS A 33 5.36 -2.38 13.01
N SER A 34 5.08 -3.68 12.93
CA SER A 34 5.90 -4.68 12.22
C SER A 34 5.68 -4.71 10.71
N SER A 35 4.75 -3.94 10.17
CA SER A 35 4.33 -4.03 8.77
C SER A 35 5.31 -3.33 7.83
N GLY A 36 5.88 -4.08 6.88
CA GLY A 36 6.70 -3.47 5.81
C GLY A 36 5.92 -2.50 4.92
N THR A 37 4.58 -2.64 4.83
CA THR A 37 3.74 -1.68 4.11
C THR A 37 3.62 -0.36 4.88
N ARG A 38 3.58 -0.42 6.22
CA ARG A 38 3.62 0.78 7.08
C ARG A 38 4.90 1.57 6.89
N ASP A 39 6.03 0.87 6.92
CA ASP A 39 7.34 1.53 6.75
C ASP A 39 7.49 2.18 5.38
N MET A 40 6.90 1.58 4.34
CA MET A 40 6.85 2.19 3.01
C MET A 40 5.95 3.42 3.00
N PHE A 41 4.73 3.32 3.55
CA PHE A 41 3.79 4.44 3.63
C PHE A 41 4.39 5.62 4.41
N GLN A 42 5.06 5.35 5.53
CA GLN A 42 5.73 6.38 6.33
C GLN A 42 6.80 7.11 5.50
N ARG A 43 7.64 6.38 4.78
CA ARG A 43 8.70 6.98 3.95
C ARG A 43 8.13 7.78 2.78
N MET A 44 7.17 7.23 2.06
CA MET A 44 6.66 7.84 0.83
C MET A 44 5.64 8.95 1.07
N VAL A 45 4.73 8.74 2.03
CA VAL A 45 3.62 9.67 2.31
C VAL A 45 3.98 10.64 3.42
N LEU A 46 4.58 10.15 4.50
CA LEU A 46 4.91 10.99 5.65
C LEU A 46 6.32 11.58 5.57
N LEU A 47 7.08 11.30 4.50
CA LEU A 47 8.46 11.75 4.33
C LEU A 47 9.34 11.37 5.53
N GLY A 48 9.11 10.17 6.08
CA GLY A 48 9.81 9.63 7.25
C GLY A 48 9.32 10.17 8.60
N GLN A 49 8.38 11.11 8.63
CA GLN A 49 7.80 11.63 9.88
C GLN A 49 6.87 10.62 10.54
N ASP A 50 6.59 10.82 11.83
CA ASP A 50 5.71 9.94 12.59
C ASP A 50 4.24 10.03 12.14
N PHE A 51 3.55 8.91 12.30
CA PHE A 51 2.10 8.85 12.26
C PHE A 51 1.48 9.58 13.45
N ALA A 52 0.21 9.95 13.34
CA ALA A 52 -0.54 10.43 14.49
C ALA A 52 -0.54 9.41 15.65
N PRO A 53 -0.59 9.86 16.92
CA PRO A 53 -0.82 8.96 18.04
C PRO A 53 -2.20 8.32 17.96
N ASN A 54 -2.37 7.16 18.61
CA ASN A 54 -3.67 6.51 18.67
C ASN A 54 -4.72 7.41 19.35
N SER A 55 -5.92 7.41 18.78
CA SER A 55 -7.11 8.14 19.27
C SER A 55 -8.38 7.44 18.77
N SER A 56 -9.57 8.00 19.04
CA SER A 56 -10.82 7.49 18.48
C SER A 56 -10.85 7.52 16.95
N ASN A 57 -10.14 8.48 16.34
CA ASN A 57 -10.12 8.71 14.90
C ASN A 57 -8.81 8.27 14.22
N PHE A 58 -7.87 7.70 15.00
CA PHE A 58 -6.62 7.15 14.48
C PHE A 58 -6.27 5.85 15.22
N ILE A 59 -6.32 4.72 14.53
CA ILE A 59 -6.16 3.40 15.15
C ILE A 59 -4.97 2.69 14.50
N THR A 60 -3.90 2.42 15.26
CA THR A 60 -2.84 1.51 14.83
C THR A 60 -3.22 0.08 15.16
N TRP A 61 -3.40 -0.74 14.12
CA TRP A 61 -3.78 -2.14 14.28
C TRP A 61 -2.70 -2.95 15.00
N PRO A 62 -3.04 -3.91 15.88
CA PRO A 62 -2.05 -4.64 16.66
C PRO A 62 -1.27 -5.70 15.90
N ARG A 63 -1.83 -6.26 14.81
CA ARG A 63 -1.21 -7.31 13.99
C ARG A 63 -1.06 -6.87 12.53
N ASP A 64 -0.05 -7.40 11.85
CA ASP A 64 0.14 -7.16 10.41
C ASP A 64 -0.83 -8.07 9.63
N GLU A 65 -2.06 -7.61 9.50
CA GLU A 65 -3.16 -8.28 8.82
C GLU A 65 -4.01 -7.25 8.07
N THR A 66 -4.82 -7.71 7.12
CA THR A 66 -5.60 -6.83 6.23
C THR A 66 -7.11 -7.03 6.38
N THR A 67 -7.58 -8.27 6.63
CA THR A 67 -9.00 -8.61 6.67
C THR A 67 -9.80 -7.84 7.73
N GLU A 68 -9.38 -7.91 8.99
CA GLU A 68 -10.11 -7.26 10.09
C GLU A 68 -10.04 -5.72 10.03
N PRO A 69 -8.89 -5.07 9.72
CA PRO A 69 -8.85 -3.63 9.48
C PRO A 69 -9.83 -3.14 8.42
N ILE A 70 -9.92 -3.84 7.29
CA ILE A 70 -10.85 -3.49 6.21
C ILE A 70 -12.30 -3.58 6.67
N ARG A 71 -12.66 -4.64 7.39
CA ARG A 71 -14.01 -4.80 7.96
C ARG A 71 -14.35 -3.68 8.96
N ALA A 72 -13.34 -3.17 9.67
CA ALA A 72 -13.50 -2.08 10.62
C ALA A 72 -13.62 -0.69 9.96
N LEU A 73 -13.47 -0.54 8.64
CA LEU A 73 -13.49 0.77 8.00
C LEU A 73 -14.85 1.47 8.06
N GLY A 74 -15.95 0.72 7.96
CA GLY A 74 -17.27 1.35 7.91
C GLY A 74 -17.39 2.38 6.77
N LYS A 75 -18.18 3.43 6.99
CA LYS A 75 -18.41 4.50 5.99
C LYS A 75 -17.43 5.68 6.14
N ASP A 76 -16.75 5.75 7.26
CA ASP A 76 -15.94 6.88 7.74
C ASP A 76 -14.43 6.59 7.66
N GLY A 77 -14.05 5.32 7.51
CA GLY A 77 -12.67 4.88 7.63
C GLY A 77 -11.83 4.98 6.36
N ILE A 78 -10.53 5.12 6.55
CA ILE A 78 -9.51 4.99 5.50
C ILE A 78 -8.38 4.07 5.97
N TYR A 79 -7.89 3.22 5.08
CA TYR A 79 -6.77 2.30 5.27
C TYR A 79 -5.87 2.31 4.03
N TYR A 80 -4.67 1.76 4.15
CA TYR A 80 -3.77 1.57 3.01
C TYR A 80 -3.22 0.15 3.01
N SER A 81 -3.10 -0.43 1.82
CA SER A 81 -2.63 -1.79 1.63
C SER A 81 -1.92 -2.00 0.28
N THR A 82 -1.38 -3.20 0.05
CA THR A 82 -0.96 -3.60 -1.30
C THR A 82 -2.21 -3.83 -2.16
N THR A 83 -2.13 -3.51 -3.45
CA THR A 83 -3.24 -3.61 -4.41
C THR A 83 -3.87 -5.00 -4.40
N SER A 84 -3.05 -6.04 -4.43
CA SER A 84 -3.48 -7.45 -4.44
C SER A 84 -4.30 -7.87 -3.22
N GLN A 85 -4.17 -7.16 -2.10
CA GLN A 85 -4.98 -7.44 -0.90
C GLN A 85 -6.35 -6.75 -0.94
N LEU A 86 -6.56 -5.81 -1.88
CA LEU A 86 -7.77 -4.97 -1.95
C LEU A 86 -8.57 -5.13 -3.25
N GLU A 87 -7.94 -5.51 -4.35
CA GLU A 87 -8.56 -5.44 -5.68
C GLU A 87 -9.80 -6.34 -5.84
N GLU A 88 -9.87 -7.45 -5.11
CA GLU A 88 -11.01 -8.36 -5.08
C GLU A 88 -11.96 -8.13 -3.90
N GLN A 89 -11.75 -7.07 -3.10
CA GLN A 89 -12.54 -6.81 -1.90
C GLN A 89 -13.74 -5.92 -2.21
N GLU A 90 -14.95 -6.48 -2.14
CA GLU A 90 -16.20 -5.75 -2.46
C GLU A 90 -16.63 -4.76 -1.36
N ILE A 91 -16.16 -4.92 -0.13
CA ILE A 91 -16.56 -4.09 1.02
C ILE A 91 -15.79 -2.77 1.12
N VAL A 92 -14.82 -2.55 0.23
CA VAL A 92 -14.02 -1.33 0.17
C VAL A 92 -13.88 -0.84 -1.26
N ARG A 93 -13.53 0.43 -1.40
CA ARG A 93 -13.19 1.04 -2.68
C ARG A 93 -11.76 1.52 -2.66
N ILE A 94 -11.04 1.30 -3.75
CA ILE A 94 -9.71 1.86 -3.95
C ILE A 94 -9.87 3.31 -4.39
N VAL A 95 -9.16 4.23 -3.71
CA VAL A 95 -9.14 5.65 -4.04
C VAL A 95 -7.91 5.94 -4.90
N PRO A 96 -8.07 6.58 -6.08
CA PRO A 96 -6.93 6.96 -6.91
C PRO A 96 -6.13 8.07 -6.25
N ILE A 97 -4.83 8.14 -6.55
CA ILE A 97 -3.97 9.26 -6.16
C ILE A 97 -3.68 10.06 -7.41
N ASP A 98 -4.02 11.35 -7.38
CA ASP A 98 -3.79 12.28 -8.49
C ASP A 98 -4.36 11.73 -9.84
N GLY A 99 -5.51 11.04 -9.74
CA GLY A 99 -6.21 10.42 -10.87
C GLY A 99 -5.63 9.10 -11.37
N ALA A 100 -4.56 8.59 -10.76
CA ALA A 100 -3.97 7.30 -11.10
C ALA A 100 -4.42 6.21 -10.12
N TYR A 101 -4.77 5.04 -10.66
CA TYR A 101 -5.13 3.86 -9.87
C TYR A 101 -3.92 2.92 -9.70
N PRO A 102 -3.79 2.24 -8.55
CA PRO A 102 -2.69 1.32 -8.29
C PRO A 102 -2.78 -0.01 -9.05
N ASN A 103 -3.95 -0.34 -9.61
CA ASN A 103 -4.18 -1.55 -10.40
C ASN A 103 -4.08 -1.30 -11.92
N ASP A 104 -3.75 -0.08 -12.34
CA ASP A 104 -3.40 0.23 -13.74
C ASP A 104 -1.88 0.01 -13.93
N PRO A 105 -1.45 -1.04 -14.65
CA PRO A 105 -0.04 -1.33 -14.83
C PRO A 105 0.71 -0.19 -15.53
N ALA A 106 0.09 0.49 -16.50
CA ALA A 106 0.72 1.59 -17.21
C ALA A 106 0.95 2.79 -16.28
N ALA A 107 0.00 3.08 -15.40
CA ALA A 107 0.16 4.15 -14.40
C ALA A 107 1.29 3.83 -13.39
N VAL A 108 1.42 2.57 -12.97
CA VAL A 108 2.49 2.15 -12.04
C VAL A 108 3.86 2.17 -12.71
N GLN A 109 3.98 1.61 -13.91
CA GLN A 109 5.25 1.53 -14.66
C GLN A 109 5.77 2.90 -15.10
N SER A 110 4.88 3.82 -15.47
CA SER A 110 5.26 5.20 -15.83
C SER A 110 5.58 6.08 -14.62
N GLY A 111 5.34 5.60 -13.39
CA GLY A 111 5.49 6.39 -12.16
C GLY A 111 4.35 7.39 -11.92
N LYS A 112 3.30 7.38 -12.76
CA LYS A 112 2.11 8.22 -12.57
C LYS A 112 1.38 7.87 -11.27
N TYR A 113 1.34 6.60 -10.89
CA TYR A 113 0.92 6.20 -9.55
C TYR A 113 2.13 6.30 -8.59
N PRO A 114 2.11 7.20 -7.60
CA PRO A 114 3.32 7.59 -6.88
C PRO A 114 3.71 6.62 -5.74
N MET A 115 2.87 5.63 -5.40
CA MET A 115 3.13 4.70 -4.30
C MET A 115 3.47 3.29 -4.78
N SER A 116 4.51 3.18 -5.59
CA SER A 116 5.06 1.91 -6.07
C SER A 116 6.50 1.70 -5.59
N ARG A 117 6.97 0.45 -5.61
CA ARG A 117 8.37 0.12 -5.35
C ARG A 117 8.83 -1.00 -6.27
N ASN A 118 10.11 -0.96 -6.62
CA ASN A 118 10.77 -2.09 -7.25
C ASN A 118 11.22 -3.07 -6.17
N VAL A 119 11.03 -4.36 -6.45
CA VAL A 119 11.54 -5.45 -5.62
C VAL A 119 12.68 -6.11 -6.39
N TYR A 120 13.83 -6.26 -5.74
CA TYR A 120 15.03 -6.79 -6.37
C TYR A 120 15.44 -8.11 -5.70
N LEU A 121 15.99 -9.03 -6.49
CA LEU A 121 16.76 -10.17 -5.99
C LEU A 121 18.22 -9.75 -5.88
N ALA A 122 18.79 -9.79 -4.67
CA ALA A 122 20.19 -9.51 -4.41
C ALA A 122 20.92 -10.79 -4.03
N PHE A 123 22.07 -11.06 -4.65
CA PHE A 123 22.88 -12.27 -4.43
C PHE A 123 24.37 -11.98 -4.66
N PRO A 124 25.28 -12.68 -3.94
CA PRO A 124 26.72 -12.52 -4.13
C PRO A 124 27.18 -13.12 -5.46
N GLN A 125 28.32 -12.62 -5.96
CA GLN A 125 29.04 -13.21 -7.08
C GLN A 125 30.43 -13.67 -6.60
N PRO A 126 30.82 -14.95 -6.81
CA PRO A 126 30.04 -16.00 -7.48
C PRO A 126 28.86 -16.50 -6.63
N THR A 127 27.83 -17.02 -7.29
CA THR A 127 26.64 -17.60 -6.63
C THR A 127 26.60 -19.13 -6.79
N SER A 128 25.83 -19.82 -5.94
CA SER A 128 25.68 -21.27 -6.02
C SER A 128 24.77 -21.68 -7.20
N PRO A 129 24.91 -22.91 -7.74
CA PRO A 129 24.01 -23.41 -8.77
C PRO A 129 22.52 -23.38 -8.35
N ALA A 130 22.22 -23.61 -7.07
CA ALA A 130 20.86 -23.56 -6.55
C ALA A 130 20.28 -22.13 -6.60
N VAL A 131 21.05 -21.12 -6.22
CA VAL A 131 20.62 -19.72 -6.30
C VAL A 131 20.44 -19.31 -7.76
N LYS A 132 21.35 -19.72 -8.65
CA LYS A 132 21.19 -19.48 -10.09
C LYS A 132 19.89 -20.09 -10.64
N ALA A 133 19.61 -21.35 -10.30
CA ALA A 133 18.39 -22.03 -10.75
C ALA A 133 17.11 -21.31 -10.25
N PHE A 134 17.12 -20.79 -9.03
CA PHE A 134 16.02 -19.98 -8.51
C PHE A 134 15.83 -18.66 -9.27
N ILE A 135 16.93 -17.95 -9.57
CA ILE A 135 16.88 -16.71 -10.36
C ILE A 135 16.33 -16.99 -11.77
N ASP A 136 16.83 -18.05 -12.43
CA ASP A 136 16.37 -18.46 -13.75
C ASP A 136 14.87 -18.79 -13.73
N LEU A 137 14.39 -19.50 -12.70
CA LEU A 137 12.96 -19.79 -12.50
C LEU A 137 12.14 -18.50 -12.29
N ALA A 138 12.58 -17.60 -11.41
CA ALA A 138 11.89 -16.35 -11.11
C ALA A 138 11.75 -15.45 -12.35
N LEU A 139 12.74 -15.46 -13.25
CA LEU A 139 12.76 -14.67 -14.49
C LEU A 139 12.12 -15.39 -15.69
N SER A 140 11.83 -16.69 -15.57
CA SER A 140 11.18 -17.50 -16.62
C SER A 140 9.75 -17.03 -16.90
N PRO A 141 9.15 -17.40 -18.06
CA PRO A 141 7.73 -17.13 -18.32
C PRO A 141 6.79 -17.66 -17.24
N GLN A 142 7.08 -18.84 -16.68
CA GLN A 142 6.32 -19.42 -15.58
C GLN A 142 6.44 -18.57 -14.30
N GLY A 143 7.66 -18.18 -13.93
CA GLY A 143 7.90 -17.32 -12.77
C GLY A 143 7.20 -15.97 -12.88
N ARG A 144 7.25 -15.33 -14.07
CA ARG A 144 6.52 -14.08 -14.34
C ARG A 144 5.01 -14.24 -14.20
N GLN A 145 4.46 -15.34 -14.72
CA GLN A 145 3.03 -15.63 -14.57
C GLN A 145 2.63 -15.78 -13.10
N THR A 146 3.44 -16.50 -12.30
CA THR A 146 3.21 -16.64 -10.86
C THR A 146 3.30 -15.30 -10.12
N LEU A 147 4.26 -14.43 -10.49
CA LEU A 147 4.38 -13.08 -9.93
C LEU A 147 3.13 -12.24 -10.22
N MET A 148 2.63 -12.27 -11.45
CA MET A 148 1.40 -11.57 -11.84
C MET A 148 0.18 -12.07 -11.07
N GLN A 149 0.03 -13.39 -10.93
CA GLN A 149 -1.04 -13.99 -10.11
C GLN A 149 -0.95 -13.63 -8.63
N SER A 150 0.26 -13.30 -8.14
CA SER A 150 0.50 -12.83 -6.78
C SER A 150 0.35 -11.30 -6.65
N GLY A 151 -0.02 -10.61 -7.74
CA GLY A 151 -0.23 -9.17 -7.80
C GLY A 151 1.04 -8.32 -7.93
N PHE A 152 2.15 -8.92 -8.38
CA PHE A 152 3.37 -8.20 -8.74
C PHE A 152 3.39 -7.91 -10.24
N MET A 153 4.00 -6.78 -10.61
CA MET A 153 4.22 -6.42 -12.01
C MET A 153 5.66 -6.78 -12.41
N PRO A 154 5.88 -7.66 -13.40
CA PRO A 154 7.22 -7.94 -13.89
C PRO A 154 7.87 -6.67 -14.45
N MET A 155 9.15 -6.47 -14.13
CA MET A 155 9.96 -5.43 -14.79
C MET A 155 10.34 -5.91 -16.19
N HIS A 156 10.33 -5.01 -17.17
CA HIS A 156 10.71 -5.28 -18.55
C HIS A 156 12.20 -5.57 -18.70
#